data_AF-A0A9D6Y6E5-F1
#
_entry.id   AF-A0A9D6Y6E5-F1
#
_cell.length_a   1.000
_cell.length_b   1.000
_cell.length_c   1.000
_cell.angle_alpha   90.00
_cell.angle_beta   90.00
_cell.angle_gamma   90.00
#
_symmetry.space_group_name_H-M   'P 1'
#
loop_
_entity.id
_entity.type
_entity.pdbx_description
1 polymer ?
#
loop_
_entity_poly.entity_id
_entity_poly.type
_entity_poly.pdbx_seq_one_letter_code
_entity_poly.pdbx_strand_id
1 'polypeptide(L)' 'MWKDPIVEETRAAGRQLSAQAGEDVHAFFEHLRRAQQRYAARLVDKLEVRPLPDAHIPAPSHGS' A
#
# COMPACT_ATOMS: atom_id res chain seq x y z
N MET A 1 -25.17 -1.30 3.67
CA MET A 1 -23.71 -1.33 3.42
C MET A 1 -23.02 -1.56 4.75
N TRP A 2 -22.32 -2.69 4.90
CA TRP A 2 -21.49 -2.95 6.08
C TRP A 2 -20.32 -1.95 6.08
N LYS A 3 -20.11 -1.23 7.19
CA LYS A 3 -18.95 -0.35 7.35
C LYS A 3 -17.88 -1.13 8.09
N ASP A 4 -16.79 -1.42 7.39
CA ASP A 4 -15.63 -2.07 7.99
C ASP A 4 -14.92 -1.06 8.92
N PRO A 5 -14.75 -1.37 10.21
CA PRO A 5 -14.12 -0.46 11.17
C PRO A 5 -12.68 -0.08 10.78
N ILE A 6 -11.92 -0.99 10.14
CA ILE A 6 -10.55 -0.71 9.67
C ILE A 6 -10.58 0.30 8.54
N VAL A 7 -11.55 0.18 7.63
CA VAL A 7 -11.71 1.11 6.50
C VAL A 7 -12.07 2.51 6.99
N GLU A 8 -12.94 2.61 7.99
CA GLU A 8 -13.31 3.91 8.56
C GLU A 8 -12.16 4.57 9.32
N GLU A 9 -11.39 3.79 10.08
CA GLU A 9 -10.17 4.26 10.76
C GLU A 9 -9.11 4.74 9.75
N THR A 10 -8.87 3.96 8.69
CA THR A 10 -7.95 4.31 7.61
C THR A 10 -8.35 5.62 6.93
N ARG A 11 -9.66 5.80 6.67
CA ARG A 11 -10.19 7.04 6.10
C ARG A 11 -10.05 8.24 7.05
N ALA A 12 -10.25 8.03 8.34
CA ALA A 12 -10.08 9.07 9.35
C ALA A 12 -8.62 9.52 9.42
N ALA A 13 -7.68 8.58 9.47
CA ALA A 13 -6.24 8.87 9.44
C ALA A 13 -5.84 9.60 8.15
N GLY A 14 -6.36 9.18 6.99
CA GLY A 14 -6.11 9.85 5.72
C GLY A 14 -6.58 11.30 5.69
N ARG A 15 -7.78 11.58 6.21
CA ARG A 15 -8.30 12.96 6.32
C ARG A 15 -7.45 13.82 7.26
N GLN A 16 -7.00 13.27 8.39
CA GLN A 16 -6.11 14.00 9.30
C GLN A 16 -4.77 14.33 8.65
N LEU A 17 -4.16 13.37 7.94
CA LEU A 17 -2.91 13.64 7.22
C LEU A 17 -3.09 14.69 6.11
N SER A 18 -4.20 14.62 5.37
CA SER A 18 -4.52 15.59 4.31
C SER A 18 -4.67 17.00 4.89
N ALA A 19 -5.40 17.15 6.00
CA ALA A 19 -5.57 18.44 6.67
C ALA A 19 -4.24 19.01 7.18
N GLN A 20 -3.36 18.14 7.72
CA GLN A 20 -2.01 18.53 8.16
C GLN A 20 -1.11 18.97 6.99
N ALA A 21 -1.33 18.43 5.79
CA ALA A 21 -0.63 18.81 4.58
C ALA A 21 -1.28 19.99 3.82
N GLY A 22 -2.35 20.59 4.36
CA GLY A 22 -3.08 21.67 3.69
C GLY A 22 -3.79 21.22 2.40
N GLU A 23 -4.18 19.94 2.33
CA GLU A 23 -4.73 19.27 1.13
C GLU A 23 -3.77 19.24 -0.07
N ASP A 24 -2.50 19.61 0.13
CA ASP A 24 -1.47 19.54 -0.89
C ASP A 24 -0.87 18.12 -0.95
N VAL A 25 -1.24 17.41 -2.01
CA VAL A 25 -0.73 16.07 -2.33
C VAL A 25 0.80 16.07 -2.43
N HIS A 26 1.41 17.15 -2.92
CA HIS A 26 2.86 17.26 -3.01
C HIS A 26 3.49 17.32 -1.61
N ALA A 27 2.95 18.15 -0.72
CA ALA A 27 3.40 18.25 0.67
C ALA A 27 3.23 16.92 1.42
N PHE A 28 2.16 16.17 1.13
CA PHE A 28 1.94 14.83 1.67
C PHE A 28 3.05 13.85 1.24
N PHE A 29 3.39 13.79 -0.05
CA PHE A 29 4.47 12.91 -0.52
C PHE A 29 5.86 13.33 -0.01
N GLU A 30 6.10 14.62 0.16
CA GLU A 30 7.32 15.11 0.81
C GLU A 30 7.41 14.69 2.27
N HIS A 31 6.29 14.74 3.01
CA HIS A 31 6.22 14.23 4.38
C HIS A 31 6.53 12.73 4.44
N LEU A 32 5.94 11.93 3.55
CA LEU A 32 6.21 10.49 3.46
C LEU A 32 7.68 10.19 3.13
N ARG A 33 8.29 10.94 2.20
CA ARG A 33 9.70 10.79 1.83
C ARG A 33 10.62 11.09 3.02
N ARG A 34 10.32 12.13 3.80
CA ARG A 34 11.07 12.46 5.03
C ARG A 34 10.92 11.38 6.09
N ALA A 35 9.72 10.83 6.26
CA ALA A 35 9.49 9.72 7.17
C ALA A 35 10.30 8.48 6.75
N GLN A 36 10.29 8.14 5.45
CA GLN A 36 11.09 7.04 4.91
C GLN A 36 12.59 7.22 5.19
N GLN A 37 13.13 8.44 5.02
CA GLN A 37 14.53 8.73 5.34
C GLN A 37 14.81 8.64 6.84
N ARG A 38 13.92 9.16 7.68
CA ARG A 38 14.04 9.13 9.14
C ARG A 38 14.06 7.71 9.70
N TYR A 39 13.29 6.81 9.10
CA TYR A 39 13.22 5.40 9.48
C TYR A 39 13.97 4.49 8.50
N ALA A 40 14.96 5.04 7.77
CA ALA A 40 15.76 4.29 6.81
C ALA A 40 16.52 3.11 7.46
N ALA A 41 16.82 3.23 8.75
CA ALA A 41 17.30 2.12 9.57
C ALA A 41 16.13 1.17 9.92
N ARG A 42 15.73 0.37 8.93
CA ARG A 42 14.89 -0.84 8.98
C ARG A 42 13.63 -0.80 9.86
N LEU A 43 12.45 -0.69 9.23
CA LEU A 43 11.16 -1.07 9.85
C LEU A 43 10.70 -2.49 9.49
N VAL A 44 11.17 -3.07 8.38
CA VAL A 44 10.91 -4.46 7.98
C VAL A 44 11.95 -4.86 6.94
N ASP A 45 12.56 -6.04 7.08
CA ASP A 45 13.31 -6.62 5.97
C ASP A 45 12.32 -6.87 4.83
N LYS A 46 12.72 -6.45 3.62
CA LYS A 46 11.95 -6.65 2.39
C LYS A 46 11.62 -8.15 2.32
N LEU A 47 10.36 -8.53 2.52
CA LEU A 47 9.93 -9.92 2.35
C LEU A 47 10.38 -10.34 0.95
N GLU A 48 11.30 -11.29 0.88
CA GLU A 48 11.65 -11.88 -0.40
C GLU A 48 10.36 -12.47 -0.95
N VAL A 49 9.87 -11.89 -2.05
CA VAL A 49 8.77 -12.46 -2.80
C VAL A 49 9.31 -13.79 -3.31
N ARG A 50 8.99 -14.89 -2.62
CA ARG A 50 9.25 -16.23 -3.14
C ARG A 50 8.56 -16.28 -4.51
N PRO A 51 9.30 -16.50 -5.61
CA PRO A 51 8.65 -16.67 -6.90
C PRO A 51 7.64 -17.79 -6.75
N LEU A 52 6.38 -17.52 -7.11
CA LEU A 52 5.38 -18.57 -7.23
C LEU A 52 5.99 -19.63 -8.15
N PRO A 53 6.04 -20.92 -7.74
CA PRO A 53 6.43 -21.98 -8.67
C PRO A 53 5.55 -21.84 -9.90
N ASP A 54 6.15 -21.92 -11.09
CA ASP A 54 5.48 -21.75 -12.37
C ASP A 54 4.11 -22.42 -12.28
N ALA A 55 3.06 -21.59 -12.18
CA ALA A 55 1.71 -22.11 -12.23
C ALA A 55 1.64 -22.80 -13.58
N HIS A 56 1.56 -24.13 -13.57
CA HIS A 56 1.20 -24.88 -14.75
C HIS A 56 -0.21 -24.42 -15.11
N ILE A 57 -0.31 -23.37 -15.92
CA ILE A 57 -1.56 -22.93 -16.53
C ILE A 57 -1.78 -23.94 -17.66
N PRO A 58 -2.68 -24.92 -17.52
CA PRO A 58 -2.98 -25.81 -18.62
C PRO A 58 -3.50 -24.95 -19.78
N ALA A 59 -2.95 -25.18 -20.98
CA ALA A 59 -3.36 -24.47 -22.17
C ALA A 59 -4.87 -24.60 -22.37
N PRO A 60 -5.57 -23.53 -22.80
CA PRO A 60 -7.00 -23.60 -23.06
C PRO A 60 -7.25 -24.64 -24.16
N SER A 61 -7.94 -25.72 -23.80
CA SER A 61 -8.40 -26.73 -24.75
C SER A 61 -9.36 -26.07 -25.73
N HIS A 62 -8.90 -25.85 -26.96
CA HIS A 62 -9.79 -25.46 -28.04
C HIS A 62 -10.59 -26.71 -28.42
N GLY A 63 -11.85 -26.74 -27.99
CA GLY A 63 -12.82 -27.73 -28.43
C GLY A 63 -12.97 -27.67 -29.95
N SER A 64 -12.90 -28.84 -30.59
CA SER A 64 -13.14 -29.02 -32.03
C SER A 64 -14.62 -28.99 -32.38
#